data_AF-A0A4R9K0I4-F1
#
_entry.id   AF-A0A4R9K0I4-F1
#
_cell.length_a   1.000
_cell.length_b   1.000
_cell.length_c   1.000
_cell.angle_alpha   90.00
_cell.angle_beta   90.00
_cell.angle_gamma   90.00
#
_symmetry.space_group_name_H-M   'P 1'
#
loop_
_entity.id
_entity.type
_entity.pdbx_description
1 polymer ?
#
loop_
_entity_poly.entity_id
_entity_poly.type
_entity_poly.pdbx_seq_one_letter_code
_entity_poly.pdbx_strand_id
1 'polypeptide(L)'
;MPIRNKIQNVPVCLERNMSVSFWWFFDSLPQKAVVESKIYDRYHDISLLLEIDLSKQTIIESEIEERRTPFSSCPGAITNYDFLNGKKFNRPALEIMLREHIPLSKNGCIRIDQLLFYAVDNFISALGYELKSRQLPKEWNEEYHSQESKPFAERSAAVHQWWIKDRVMKNSCFTMSADFENLEAREKLNTSLSITPLLLGLRKGK
;
A
#
# COMPACT_ATOMS: atom_id res chain seq x y z
N MET A 1 14.30 7.57 -15.77
CA MET A 1 13.61 6.55 -16.59
C MET A 1 12.18 6.49 -16.09
N PRO A 2 11.16 6.58 -16.96
CA PRO A 2 9.76 6.56 -16.55
C PRO A 2 9.45 5.39 -15.62
N ILE A 3 8.63 5.61 -14.61
CA ILE A 3 8.15 4.59 -13.66
C ILE A 3 7.49 3.45 -14.43
N ARG A 4 6.69 3.73 -15.47
CA ARG A 4 6.06 2.68 -16.29
C ARG A 4 7.05 1.68 -16.85
N ASN A 5 8.18 2.18 -17.37
CA ASN A 5 9.22 1.32 -17.95
C ASN A 5 9.85 0.40 -16.90
N LYS A 6 9.92 0.83 -15.63
CA LYS A 6 10.42 0.00 -14.52
C LYS A 6 9.51 -1.20 -14.23
N ILE A 7 8.20 -1.08 -14.49
CA ILE A 7 7.20 -2.11 -14.16
C ILE A 7 6.67 -2.88 -15.37
N GLN A 8 7.01 -2.48 -16.60
CA GLN A 8 6.41 -3.03 -17.84
C GLN A 8 6.53 -4.56 -17.97
N ASN A 9 7.63 -5.14 -17.49
CA ASN A 9 7.88 -6.59 -17.53
C ASN A 9 7.87 -7.23 -16.13
N VAL A 10 7.37 -6.51 -15.13
CA VAL A 10 7.27 -7.00 -13.76
C VAL A 10 5.81 -7.37 -13.51
N PRO A 11 5.52 -8.64 -13.14
CA PRO A 11 4.17 -9.04 -12.79
C PRO A 11 3.60 -8.16 -11.69
N VAL A 12 2.32 -7.78 -11.82
CA VAL A 12 1.58 -7.10 -10.75
C VAL A 12 1.57 -8.03 -9.54
N CYS A 13 1.99 -7.53 -8.37
CA CYS A 13 2.01 -8.34 -7.15
C CYS A 13 0.63 -8.40 -6.51
N LEU A 14 -0.05 -7.25 -6.42
CA LEU A 14 -1.40 -7.16 -5.87
C LEU A 14 -2.21 -6.12 -6.64
N GLU A 15 -3.48 -6.44 -6.89
CA GLU A 15 -4.47 -5.48 -7.38
C GLU A 15 -5.64 -5.40 -6.41
N ARG A 16 -6.10 -4.18 -6.12
CA ARG A 16 -7.25 -3.92 -5.26
C ARG A 16 -8.30 -3.12 -6.02
N ASN A 17 -9.54 -3.60 -5.95
CA ASN A 17 -10.73 -2.97 -6.53
C ASN A 17 -10.61 -2.64 -8.04
N MET A 18 -9.70 -3.31 -8.77
CA MET A 18 -9.35 -2.99 -10.17
C MET A 18 -8.87 -1.54 -10.42
N SER A 19 -8.65 -0.78 -9.35
CA SER A 19 -8.31 0.64 -9.41
C SER A 19 -6.93 0.93 -8.87
N VAL A 20 -6.33 0.03 -8.08
CA VAL A 20 -5.00 0.22 -7.52
C VAL A 20 -4.16 -1.05 -7.68
N SER A 21 -3.00 -0.93 -8.32
CA SER A 21 -2.05 -2.02 -8.55
C SER A 21 -0.73 -1.72 -7.82
N PHE A 22 -0.09 -2.77 -7.29
CA PHE A 22 1.14 -2.66 -6.51
C PHE A 22 2.24 -3.56 -7.08
N TRP A 23 3.45 -3.02 -7.16
CA TRP A 23 4.68 -3.76 -7.44
C TRP A 23 5.66 -3.55 -6.30
N TRP A 24 6.28 -4.64 -5.85
CA TRP A 24 7.20 -4.60 -4.72
C TRP A 24 8.62 -4.95 -5.13
N PHE A 25 9.57 -4.13 -4.70
CA PHE A 25 11.00 -4.27 -5.01
C PHE A 25 11.80 -4.35 -3.69
N PHE A 26 11.55 -5.38 -2.90
CA PHE A 26 12.20 -5.55 -1.58
C PHE A 26 13.70 -5.87 -1.66
N ASP A 27 14.16 -6.36 -2.81
CA ASP A 27 15.58 -6.67 -3.04
C ASP A 27 16.37 -5.45 -3.54
N SER A 28 15.69 -4.32 -3.78
CA SER A 28 16.34 -3.07 -4.17
C SER A 28 16.86 -2.29 -2.95
N LEU A 29 17.87 -1.43 -3.18
CA LEU A 29 18.45 -0.54 -2.18
C LEU A 29 18.31 0.93 -2.66
N PRO A 30 17.49 1.78 -2.01
CA PRO A 30 16.56 1.45 -0.91
C PRO A 30 15.45 0.49 -1.37
N GLN A 31 14.76 -0.17 -0.44
CA GLN A 31 13.60 -1.00 -0.77
C GLN A 31 12.46 -0.13 -1.28
N LYS A 32 11.79 -0.55 -2.36
CA LYS A 32 10.80 0.29 -3.03
C LYS A 32 9.49 -0.43 -3.31
N ALA A 33 8.47 0.38 -3.55
CA ALA A 33 7.23 -0.04 -4.16
C ALA A 33 6.85 0.91 -5.30
N VAL A 34 6.17 0.40 -6.31
CA VAL A 34 5.42 1.22 -7.25
C VAL A 34 3.93 1.01 -7.00
N VAL A 35 3.20 2.11 -6.86
CA VAL A 35 1.74 2.11 -6.73
C VAL A 35 1.18 2.78 -7.97
N GLU A 36 0.30 2.08 -8.68
CA GLU A 36 -0.49 2.64 -9.77
C GLU A 36 -1.94 2.77 -9.31
N SER A 37 -2.47 3.98 -9.32
CA SER A 37 -3.89 4.26 -9.12
C SER A 37 -4.50 4.64 -10.47
N LYS A 38 -5.68 4.10 -10.78
CA LYS A 38 -6.36 4.25 -12.07
C LYS A 38 -7.74 4.84 -11.84
N ILE A 39 -8.10 5.80 -12.69
CA ILE A 39 -9.46 6.28 -12.83
C ILE A 39 -9.83 6.21 -14.30
N TYR A 40 -10.93 5.51 -14.52
CA TYR A 40 -11.63 5.45 -15.79
C TYR A 40 -12.97 6.17 -15.57
N ASP A 41 -13.15 7.28 -16.26
CA ASP A 41 -14.43 7.95 -16.33
C ASP A 41 -14.85 8.17 -17.79
N ARG A 42 -15.99 8.83 -18.00
CA ARG A 42 -16.55 9.00 -19.35
C ARG A 42 -15.61 9.75 -20.30
N TYR A 43 -14.72 10.58 -19.76
CA TYR A 43 -13.89 11.55 -20.47
C TYR A 43 -12.39 11.27 -20.31
N HIS A 44 -11.97 10.68 -19.20
CA HIS A 44 -10.57 10.50 -18.85
C HIS A 44 -10.24 9.05 -18.50
N ASP A 45 -9.13 8.58 -19.06
CA ASP A 45 -8.44 7.37 -18.64
C ASP A 45 -7.07 7.80 -18.12
N ILE A 46 -6.93 7.87 -16.79
CA ILE A 46 -5.77 8.42 -16.11
C ILE A 46 -5.17 7.37 -15.20
N SER A 47 -3.83 7.26 -15.22
CA SER A 47 -3.07 6.48 -14.25
C SER A 47 -2.09 7.38 -13.52
N LEU A 48 -2.14 7.38 -12.19
CA LEU A 48 -1.12 7.98 -11.34
C LEU A 48 -0.18 6.88 -10.86
N LEU A 49 1.09 6.97 -11.21
CA LEU A 49 2.15 6.09 -10.73
C LEU A 49 2.99 6.82 -9.68
N LEU A 50 3.24 6.15 -8.58
CA LEU A 50 4.09 6.66 -7.49
C LEU A 50 5.15 5.61 -7.17
N GLU A 51 6.42 6.00 -7.18
CA GLU A 51 7.52 5.19 -6.64
C GLU A 51 7.74 5.61 -5.18
N ILE A 52 7.70 4.66 -4.25
CA ILE A 52 7.75 4.88 -2.81
C ILE A 52 9.00 4.22 -2.23
N ASP A 53 9.77 4.97 -1.42
CA ASP A 53 10.79 4.42 -0.53
C ASP A 53 10.10 3.76 0.66
N LEU A 54 10.18 2.44 0.76
CA LEU A 54 9.53 1.67 1.84
C LEU A 54 10.17 1.94 3.20
N SER A 55 11.47 2.23 3.25
CA SER A 55 12.19 2.46 4.50
C SER A 55 11.82 3.80 5.14
N LYS A 56 11.60 4.82 4.30
CA LYS A 56 11.25 6.17 4.75
C LYS A 56 9.77 6.48 4.66
N GLN A 57 9.00 5.63 3.97
CA GLN A 57 7.63 5.89 3.55
C GLN A 57 7.51 7.27 2.88
N THR A 58 8.35 7.53 1.90
CA THR A 58 8.36 8.79 1.15
C THR A 58 8.23 8.53 -0.34
N ILE A 59 7.55 9.42 -1.04
CA ILE A 59 7.47 9.39 -2.50
C ILE A 59 8.85 9.74 -3.06
N ILE A 60 9.38 8.91 -3.95
CA ILE A 60 10.64 9.12 -4.68
C ILE A 60 10.36 9.89 -5.97
N GLU A 61 9.42 9.38 -6.75
CA GLU A 61 9.08 9.86 -8.08
C GLU A 61 7.58 9.69 -8.30
N SER A 62 7.00 10.54 -9.14
CA SER A 62 5.60 10.45 -9.56
C SER A 62 5.50 10.61 -11.07
N GLU A 63 4.55 9.91 -11.67
CA GLU A 63 4.29 9.94 -13.11
C GLU A 63 2.77 9.88 -13.32
N ILE A 64 2.27 10.65 -14.30
CA ILE A 64 0.88 10.56 -14.72
C ILE A 64 0.85 10.12 -16.17
N GLU A 65 -0.01 9.16 -16.47
CA GLU A 65 -0.30 8.74 -17.83
C GLU A 65 -1.73 9.11 -18.21
N GLU A 66 -1.87 9.67 -19.41
CA GLU A 66 -3.14 10.00 -20.05
C GLU A 66 -3.32 9.08 -21.24
N ARG A 67 -4.44 8.36 -21.31
CA ARG A 67 -4.69 7.40 -22.41
C ARG A 67 -5.77 7.81 -23.40
N ARG A 68 -6.56 8.84 -23.07
CA ARG A 68 -7.72 9.24 -23.88
C ARG A 68 -7.79 10.72 -24.19
N THR A 69 -7.98 11.57 -23.19
CA THR A 69 -8.18 13.01 -23.36
C THR A 69 -7.07 13.78 -22.66
N PRO A 70 -6.38 14.71 -23.35
CA PRO A 70 -5.22 15.36 -22.79
C PRO A 70 -5.58 16.35 -21.68
N PHE A 71 -4.77 16.46 -20.63
CA PHE A 71 -4.97 17.42 -19.53
C PHE A 71 -4.95 18.87 -19.98
N SER A 72 -4.30 19.20 -21.12
CA SER A 72 -4.35 20.54 -21.72
C SER A 72 -5.76 21.02 -22.03
N SER A 73 -6.73 20.10 -22.17
CA SER A 73 -8.14 20.41 -22.37
C SER A 73 -8.92 20.60 -21.05
N CYS A 74 -8.28 20.41 -19.89
CA CYS A 74 -8.89 20.45 -18.58
C CYS A 74 -8.34 21.61 -17.73
N PRO A 75 -9.10 22.72 -17.54
CA PRO A 75 -8.63 23.96 -16.91
C PRO A 75 -8.22 23.88 -15.43
N GLY A 76 -8.26 22.69 -14.82
CA GLY A 76 -7.77 22.47 -13.45
C GLY A 76 -7.09 21.12 -13.27
N ALA A 77 -6.62 20.50 -14.35
CA ALA A 77 -5.79 19.31 -14.25
C ALA A 77 -4.40 19.68 -13.71
N ILE A 78 -3.93 18.89 -12.75
CA ILE A 78 -2.54 18.93 -12.30
C ILE A 78 -1.74 18.10 -13.30
N THR A 79 -0.86 18.76 -14.05
CA THR A 79 -0.07 18.14 -15.12
C THR A 79 1.21 17.46 -14.62
N ASN A 80 1.66 17.76 -13.41
CA ASN A 80 2.78 17.09 -12.77
C ASN A 80 2.57 16.98 -11.25
N TYR A 81 3.17 15.95 -10.64
CA TYR A 81 3.12 15.70 -9.20
C TYR A 81 4.48 15.84 -8.52
N ASP A 82 5.42 16.57 -9.14
CA ASP A 82 6.79 16.67 -8.63
C ASP A 82 6.86 17.27 -7.21
N PHE A 83 5.87 18.09 -6.83
CA PHE A 83 5.73 18.62 -5.48
C PHE A 83 5.52 17.55 -4.40
N LEU A 84 5.08 16.35 -4.78
CA LEU A 84 4.94 15.20 -3.89
C LEU A 84 6.28 14.50 -3.62
N ASN A 85 7.30 14.69 -4.45
CA ASN A 85 8.59 14.01 -4.30
C ASN A 85 9.26 14.40 -2.97
N GLY A 86 9.79 13.41 -2.26
CA GLY A 86 10.37 13.53 -0.92
C GLY A 86 9.34 13.63 0.22
N LYS A 87 8.04 13.72 -0.08
CA LYS A 87 6.98 13.86 0.93
C LYS A 87 6.59 12.50 1.50
N LYS A 88 6.13 12.52 2.76
CA LYS A 88 5.64 11.31 3.43
C LYS A 88 4.41 10.78 2.71
N PHE A 89 4.41 9.47 2.45
CA PHE A 89 3.30 8.78 1.82
C PHE A 89 2.23 8.41 2.86
N ASN A 90 1.55 9.44 3.36
CA ASN A 90 0.41 9.30 4.24
C ASN A 90 -0.62 10.39 3.95
N ARG A 91 -1.87 10.12 4.31
CA ARG A 91 -3.00 10.98 3.93
C ARG A 91 -2.86 12.41 4.47
N PRO A 92 -2.56 12.65 5.76
CA PRO A 92 -2.42 14.02 6.27
C PRO A 92 -1.36 14.84 5.54
N ALA A 93 -0.17 14.27 5.29
CA ALA A 93 0.90 14.97 4.59
C ALA A 93 0.50 15.33 3.16
N LEU A 94 -0.16 14.40 2.46
CA LEU A 94 -0.55 14.60 1.07
C LEU A 94 -1.72 15.58 0.94
N GLU A 95 -2.67 15.58 1.87
CA GLU A 95 -3.74 16.58 1.93
C GLU A 95 -3.18 18.01 2.09
N ILE A 96 -2.17 18.20 2.95
CA ILE A 96 -1.50 19.50 3.11
C ILE A 96 -0.83 19.91 1.80
N MET A 97 -0.05 19.00 1.20
CA MET A 97 0.68 19.28 -0.04
C MET A 97 -0.25 19.66 -1.20
N LEU A 98 -1.37 18.95 -1.35
CA LEU A 98 -2.38 19.28 -2.35
C LEU A 98 -2.96 20.67 -2.09
N ARG A 99 -3.33 21.01 -0.85
CA ARG A 99 -3.86 22.35 -0.53
C ARG A 99 -2.88 23.48 -0.84
N GLU A 100 -1.59 23.26 -0.63
CA GLU A 100 -0.54 24.26 -0.85
C GLU A 100 -0.17 24.46 -2.32
N HIS A 101 -0.40 23.46 -3.17
CA HIS A 101 0.07 23.46 -4.58
C HIS A 101 -1.05 23.50 -5.62
N ILE A 102 -2.31 23.26 -5.23
CA ILE A 102 -3.45 23.37 -6.13
C ILE A 102 -3.81 24.85 -6.36
N PRO A 103 -3.87 25.34 -7.62
CA PRO A 103 -4.48 26.64 -7.89
C PRO A 103 -5.96 26.61 -7.52
N LEU A 104 -6.51 27.73 -7.01
CA LEU A 104 -7.91 27.99 -6.64
C LEU A 104 -8.89 27.85 -7.83
N SER A 105 -8.84 26.75 -8.56
CA SER A 105 -9.75 26.45 -9.64
C SER A 105 -11.10 26.12 -9.00
N LYS A 106 -12.04 27.08 -9.05
CA LYS A 106 -13.43 26.87 -8.63
C LYS A 106 -14.14 25.77 -9.46
N ASN A 107 -13.51 25.29 -10.54
CA ASN A 107 -14.04 24.34 -11.51
C ASN A 107 -13.02 23.22 -11.88
N GLY A 108 -12.00 22.95 -11.04
CA GLY A 108 -10.89 22.06 -11.39
C GLY A 108 -11.19 20.57 -11.19
N CYS A 109 -10.65 19.72 -12.05
CA CYS A 109 -10.93 18.28 -12.14
C CYS A 109 -10.77 17.52 -10.80
N ILE A 110 -11.88 17.27 -10.12
CA ILE A 110 -12.07 16.65 -8.78
C ILE A 110 -11.55 15.18 -8.67
N ARG A 111 -10.77 14.68 -9.64
CA ARG A 111 -10.51 13.24 -9.76
C ARG A 111 -9.07 12.83 -9.45
N ILE A 112 -8.12 13.75 -9.32
CA ILE A 112 -6.71 13.36 -9.15
C ILE A 112 -6.26 13.30 -7.68
N ASP A 113 -6.91 14.07 -6.80
CA ASP A 113 -6.87 13.84 -5.35
C ASP A 113 -7.43 12.45 -4.98
N GLN A 114 -8.50 12.02 -5.67
CA GLN A 114 -9.05 10.67 -5.52
C GLN A 114 -8.02 9.59 -5.90
N LEU A 115 -7.29 9.78 -7.00
CA LEU A 115 -6.22 8.86 -7.41
C LEU A 115 -5.17 8.73 -6.30
N LEU A 116 -4.72 9.86 -5.75
CA LEU A 116 -3.73 9.89 -4.68
C LEU A 116 -4.25 9.23 -3.39
N PHE A 117 -5.47 9.56 -2.96
CA PHE A 117 -6.04 8.98 -1.74
C PHE A 117 -6.34 7.49 -1.89
N TYR A 118 -6.78 7.02 -3.07
CA TYR A 118 -6.91 5.59 -3.33
C TYR A 118 -5.57 4.86 -3.22
N ALA A 119 -4.49 5.42 -3.75
CA ALA A 119 -3.16 4.85 -3.60
C ALA A 119 -2.77 4.71 -2.12
N VAL A 120 -2.95 5.78 -1.33
CA VAL A 120 -2.53 5.86 0.08
C VAL A 120 -3.39 4.97 0.98
N ASP A 121 -4.71 5.07 0.86
CA ASP A 121 -5.65 4.35 1.72
C ASP A 121 -5.53 2.83 1.54
N ASN A 122 -5.16 2.38 0.33
CA ASN A 122 -4.95 0.95 0.06
C ASN A 122 -3.53 0.46 0.39
N PHE A 123 -2.53 1.35 0.45
CA PHE A 123 -1.13 0.96 0.55
C PHE A 123 -0.79 0.19 1.82
N ILE A 124 -1.23 0.67 2.99
CA ILE A 124 -0.90 0.01 4.27
C ILE A 124 -1.52 -1.39 4.33
N SER A 125 -2.74 -1.56 3.81
CA SER A 125 -3.36 -2.88 3.73
C SER A 125 -2.66 -3.79 2.74
N ALA A 126 -2.27 -3.27 1.57
CA ALA A 126 -1.58 -4.01 0.53
C ALA A 126 -0.18 -4.47 0.99
N LEU A 127 0.60 -3.57 1.57
CA LEU A 127 1.92 -3.87 2.10
C LEU A 127 1.83 -4.85 3.28
N GLY A 128 0.82 -4.73 4.14
CA GLY A 128 0.59 -5.69 5.22
C GLY A 128 0.30 -7.11 4.69
N TYR A 129 -0.48 -7.23 3.62
CA TYR A 129 -0.75 -8.52 2.97
C TYR A 129 0.53 -9.11 2.34
N GLU A 130 1.31 -8.30 1.64
CA GLU A 130 2.57 -8.74 1.05
C GLU A 130 3.61 -9.18 2.09
N LEU A 131 3.73 -8.44 3.20
CA LEU A 131 4.63 -8.83 4.28
C LEU A 131 4.17 -10.10 4.98
N LYS A 132 2.86 -10.28 5.13
CA LYS A 132 2.25 -11.51 5.66
C LYS A 132 2.65 -12.71 4.81
N SER A 133 2.49 -12.63 3.48
CA SER A 133 2.82 -13.76 2.61
C SER A 133 4.31 -14.15 2.66
N ARG A 134 5.20 -13.18 2.92
CA ARG A 134 6.66 -13.38 3.00
C ARG A 134 7.19 -13.84 4.35
N GLN A 135 6.55 -13.42 5.45
CA GLN A 135 7.08 -13.61 6.81
C GLN A 135 6.31 -14.67 7.61
N LEU A 136 5.08 -15.00 7.23
CA LEU A 136 4.36 -16.08 7.90
C LEU A 136 4.97 -17.44 7.54
N PRO A 137 5.19 -18.32 8.54
CA PRO A 137 5.48 -19.71 8.29
C PRO A 137 4.44 -20.32 7.35
N LYS A 138 4.90 -21.14 6.38
CA LYS A 138 4.02 -21.76 5.37
C LYS A 138 2.85 -22.53 6.01
N GLU A 139 3.08 -23.14 7.17
CA GLU A 139 2.07 -23.88 7.93
C GLU A 139 0.89 -23.03 8.41
N TRP A 140 1.08 -21.72 8.64
CA TRP A 140 0.05 -20.79 9.12
C TRP A 140 -0.39 -19.78 8.06
N ASN A 141 0.24 -19.78 6.90
CA ASN A 141 -0.14 -18.88 5.83
C ASN A 141 -1.50 -19.33 5.25
N GLU A 142 -2.54 -18.54 5.50
CA GLU A 142 -3.91 -18.80 5.04
C GLU A 142 -4.01 -18.95 3.51
N GLU A 143 -3.12 -18.28 2.77
CA GLU A 143 -3.10 -18.25 1.30
C GLU A 143 -2.33 -19.44 0.71
N TYR A 144 -1.53 -20.16 1.52
CA TYR A 144 -0.75 -21.29 1.07
C TYR A 144 -1.48 -22.61 1.36
N HIS A 145 -2.02 -23.21 0.30
CA HIS A 145 -2.68 -24.50 0.35
C HIS A 145 -1.67 -25.61 0.00
N SER A 146 -1.08 -26.20 1.04
CA SER A 146 -0.25 -27.40 0.93
C SER A 146 -0.86 -28.57 1.69
N GLN A 147 -0.48 -29.80 1.34
CA GLN A 147 -0.91 -30.99 2.10
C GLN A 147 -0.41 -30.97 3.56
N GLU A 148 0.66 -30.21 3.83
CA GLU A 148 1.23 -30.02 5.17
C GLU A 148 0.58 -28.85 5.92
N SER A 149 -0.33 -28.10 5.27
CA SER A 149 -0.96 -26.93 5.89
C SER A 149 -1.97 -27.37 6.94
N LYS A 150 -1.89 -26.74 8.13
CA LYS A 150 -2.87 -26.89 9.21
C LYS A 150 -4.31 -26.58 8.74
N PRO A 151 -5.37 -27.06 9.42
CA PRO A 151 -6.74 -26.69 9.12
C PRO A 151 -6.96 -25.17 9.07
N PHE A 152 -7.84 -24.69 8.19
CA PHE A 152 -8.06 -23.25 7.97
C PHE A 152 -8.34 -22.48 9.27
N ALA A 153 -9.16 -23.04 10.17
CA ALA A 153 -9.48 -22.42 11.45
C ALA A 153 -8.23 -22.17 12.32
N GLU A 154 -7.30 -23.14 12.39
CA GLU A 154 -6.04 -22.99 13.11
C GLU A 154 -5.12 -21.96 12.45
N ARG A 155 -5.03 -21.98 11.12
CA ARG A 155 -4.24 -20.98 10.37
C ARG A 155 -4.78 -19.58 10.60
N SER A 156 -6.10 -19.42 10.54
CA SER A 156 -6.77 -18.13 10.69
C SER A 156 -6.62 -17.56 12.10
N ALA A 157 -6.77 -18.40 13.12
CA ALA A 157 -6.49 -17.99 14.50
C ALA A 157 -5.02 -17.56 14.68
N ALA A 158 -4.05 -18.27 14.09
CA ALA A 158 -2.64 -17.88 14.17
C ALA A 158 -2.34 -16.55 13.47
N VAL A 159 -2.85 -16.36 12.24
CA VAL A 159 -2.76 -15.08 11.52
C VAL A 159 -3.38 -13.95 12.33
N HIS A 160 -4.51 -14.21 12.99
CA HIS A 160 -5.17 -13.23 13.83
C HIS A 160 -4.32 -12.80 15.04
N GLN A 161 -3.70 -13.76 15.73
CA GLN A 161 -2.77 -13.45 16.82
C GLN A 161 -1.58 -12.60 16.35
N TRP A 162 -1.15 -12.77 15.09
CA TRP A 162 -0.10 -11.96 14.51
C TRP A 162 -0.54 -10.51 14.25
N TRP A 163 -1.78 -10.30 13.77
CA TRP A 163 -2.37 -8.95 13.66
C TRP A 163 -2.54 -8.24 15.01
N ILE A 164 -2.94 -8.99 16.05
CA ILE A 164 -3.02 -8.46 17.43
C ILE A 164 -1.65 -8.01 17.90
N LYS A 165 -0.62 -8.85 17.73
CA LYS A 165 0.77 -8.51 18.05
C LYS A 165 1.23 -7.28 17.27
N ASP A 166 0.76 -7.16 16.04
CA ASP A 166 1.25 -6.16 15.10
C ASP A 166 0.80 -4.74 15.39
N ARG A 167 -0.51 -4.52 15.42
CA ARG A 167 -1.07 -3.17 15.35
C ARG A 167 -1.28 -2.52 16.71
N VAL A 168 -0.90 -3.18 17.81
CA VAL A 168 -1.37 -2.82 19.15
C VAL A 168 -2.89 -2.57 19.10
N MET A 169 -3.63 -3.35 18.28
CA MET A 169 -5.08 -3.25 18.18
C MET A 169 -5.66 -3.85 19.45
N LYS A 170 -5.57 -3.08 20.54
CA LYS A 170 -6.46 -3.25 21.67
C LYS A 170 -7.81 -2.75 21.19
N ASN A 171 -8.81 -3.63 21.21
CA ASN A 171 -10.23 -3.28 21.10
C ASN A 171 -10.75 -2.93 19.68
N SER A 172 -10.48 -3.78 18.68
CA SER A 172 -11.33 -3.86 17.48
C SER A 172 -12.35 -5.00 17.59
N CYS A 173 -13.46 -4.93 16.83
CA CYS A 173 -14.44 -6.02 16.73
C CYS A 173 -13.80 -7.36 16.33
N PHE A 174 -12.67 -7.31 15.60
CA PHE A 174 -11.87 -8.47 15.22
C PHE A 174 -11.07 -9.06 16.40
N THR A 175 -10.39 -8.21 17.16
CA THR A 175 -9.47 -8.61 18.26
C THR A 175 -10.17 -8.97 19.58
N MET A 176 -11.47 -8.72 19.68
CA MET A 176 -12.27 -8.99 20.90
C MET A 176 -13.12 -10.26 20.83
N SER A 177 -13.12 -10.98 19.71
CA SER A 177 -13.83 -12.25 19.62
C SER A 177 -13.02 -13.35 20.32
N ALA A 178 -13.64 -13.98 21.33
CA ALA A 178 -13.09 -15.12 22.05
C ALA A 178 -12.87 -16.34 21.12
N ASP A 179 -13.59 -16.41 20.00
CA ASP A 179 -13.52 -17.52 19.03
C ASP A 179 -12.15 -17.59 18.31
N PHE A 180 -11.38 -16.50 18.35
CA PHE A 180 -10.05 -16.43 17.73
C PHE A 180 -8.91 -16.30 18.73
N GLU A 181 -9.17 -16.53 20.02
CA GLU A 181 -8.12 -16.60 21.04
C GLU A 181 -7.34 -17.91 20.89
N ASN A 182 -6.05 -17.82 20.57
CA ASN A 182 -5.18 -18.98 20.38
C ASN A 182 -3.84 -18.75 21.07
N LEU A 183 -3.73 -19.23 22.31
CA LEU A 183 -2.56 -19.04 23.16
C LEU A 183 -1.30 -19.72 22.57
N GLU A 184 -1.44 -20.91 22.01
CA GLU A 184 -0.32 -21.65 21.41
C GLU A 184 0.29 -20.87 20.23
N ALA A 185 -0.55 -20.34 19.33
CA ALA A 185 -0.07 -19.51 18.23
C ALA A 185 0.54 -18.20 18.74
N ARG A 186 -0.08 -17.56 19.73
CA ARG A 186 0.43 -16.32 20.33
C ARG A 186 1.83 -16.51 20.93
N GLU A 187 2.06 -17.61 21.65
CA GLU A 187 3.37 -17.94 22.22
C GLU A 187 4.44 -18.10 21.15
N LYS A 188 4.15 -18.86 20.08
CA LYS A 188 5.11 -19.03 18.97
C LYS A 188 5.39 -17.73 18.22
N LEU A 189 4.40 -16.83 18.16
CA LEU A 189 4.56 -15.54 17.52
C LEU A 189 5.35 -14.54 18.37
N ASN A 190 5.52 -14.73 19.68
CA ASN A 190 6.25 -13.79 20.54
C ASN A 190 7.69 -13.53 20.08
N THR A 191 8.36 -14.53 19.51
CA THR A 191 9.73 -14.44 19.00
C THR A 191 9.84 -13.91 17.56
N SER A 192 8.72 -13.87 16.83
CA SER A 192 8.68 -13.39 15.44
C SER A 192 8.65 -11.86 15.36
N LEU A 193 9.17 -11.26 14.28
CA LEU A 193 8.97 -9.82 14.06
C LEU A 193 7.49 -9.54 13.77
N SER A 194 6.98 -8.39 14.19
CA SER A 194 5.66 -7.91 13.77
C SER A 194 5.75 -7.12 12.46
N ILE A 195 4.63 -7.01 11.74
CA ILE A 195 4.50 -6.29 10.47
C ILE A 195 4.84 -4.79 10.62
N THR A 196 4.54 -4.14 11.74
CA THR A 196 4.61 -2.71 12.00
C THR A 196 6.05 -2.23 12.16
N PRO A 197 6.93 -2.93 12.93
CA PRO A 197 8.37 -2.72 12.86
C PRO A 197 8.97 -2.92 11.46
N LEU A 198 8.41 -3.83 10.65
CA LEU A 198 8.83 -4.05 9.27
C LEU A 198 8.29 -2.95 8.32
N LEU A 199 7.07 -2.45 8.56
CA LEU A 199 6.39 -1.41 7.79
C LEU A 199 6.98 -0.02 8.02
N LEU A 200 7.28 0.31 9.27
CA LEU A 200 7.66 1.66 9.68
C LEU A 200 9.16 1.91 9.60
N GLY A 201 9.97 0.92 9.24
CA GLY A 201 11.43 1.07 9.20
C GLY A 201 12.03 1.54 10.54
N LEU A 202 11.33 1.34 11.67
CA LEU A 202 11.80 1.67 13.01
C LEU A 202 12.73 0.57 13.52
N ARG A 203 13.77 0.25 12.75
CA ARG A 203 15.02 -0.13 13.42
C ARG A 203 15.45 1.10 14.20
N LYS A 204 15.13 1.14 15.50
CA LYS A 204 16.06 1.78 16.43
C LYS A 204 17.42 1.18 16.11
N GLY A 205 18.35 2.05 15.72
CA GLY A 205 19.74 1.68 15.54
C GLY A 205 20.21 0.82 16.71
N LYS A 206 20.93 -0.23 16.38
CA LYS A 206 22.06 -0.61 17.21
C LYS A 206 23.28 0.02 16.57
#